data_AF-A0A4Y9ERH1-F1
#
_entry.id   AF-A0A4Y9ERH1-F1
#
_cell.length_a   1.000
_cell.length_b   1.000
_cell.length_c   1.000
_cell.angle_alpha   90.00
_cell.angle_beta   90.00
_cell.angle_gamma   90.00
#
_symmetry.space_group_name_H-M   'P 1'
#
loop_
_entity.id
_entity.type
_entity.pdbx_description
1 polymer ?
#
loop_
_entity_poly.entity_id
_entity_poly.type
_entity_poly.pdbx_seq_one_letter_code
_entity_poly.pdbx_strand_id
1 'polypeptide(L)'
;MTATRLQPRYVHKPWGRRDLTPWSDGLPPTTEPVGEIIFDVGHGLPADPELLIKVLFTSEALSVQVHPDAPTATSLGLPRGKDEAWVVLSAEPGARIGLGLTAPVSAEVLAAAALDGSIEKLLDSRPVYAGDVMLAQAGTIHAIGAGVVLIEVQQNLDLTYRLYDYGRLDHGVPRDLHLGPALAVAKCEVWQPATSPRAMGAGRTAFVEGPNFVVERVRAHGTGRICGSRERPVWVAAVAGSGTVDDAAFIPGEVWFHTGAAQWHFEGEADLVLAYPGDCAVDVAWQQIQARAVA
;
A
#
# COMPACT_ATOMS: atom_id res chain seq x y z
N MET A 1 -16.27 -19.63 7.67
CA MET A 1 -16.00 -18.24 8.08
C MET A 1 -15.91 -17.40 6.81
N THR A 2 -16.65 -16.29 6.75
CA THR A 2 -16.70 -15.39 5.58
C THR A 2 -15.66 -14.29 5.68
N ALA A 3 -15.21 -13.96 6.91
CA ALA A 3 -14.00 -13.21 7.20
C ALA A 3 -12.88 -14.12 7.75
N THR A 4 -11.64 -13.82 7.37
CA THR A 4 -10.44 -14.47 7.91
C THR A 4 -9.40 -13.42 8.25
N ARG A 5 -8.86 -13.43 9.47
CA ARG A 5 -7.66 -12.64 9.80
C ARG A 5 -6.43 -13.21 9.09
N LEU A 6 -5.71 -12.37 8.36
CA LEU A 6 -4.46 -12.75 7.71
C LEU A 6 -3.31 -12.76 8.72
N GLN A 7 -2.39 -13.71 8.58
CA GLN A 7 -1.22 -13.85 9.44
C GLN A 7 -0.14 -12.85 9.00
N PRO A 8 0.38 -12.01 9.91
CA PRO A 8 1.44 -11.07 9.59
C PRO A 8 2.78 -11.80 9.41
N ARG A 9 3.50 -11.49 8.33
CA ARG A 9 4.87 -11.92 8.09
C ARG A 9 5.82 -10.73 8.11
N TYR A 10 6.70 -10.69 9.09
CA TYR A 10 7.66 -9.61 9.30
C TYR A 10 8.88 -9.79 8.40
N VAL A 11 9.27 -8.73 7.69
CA VAL A 11 10.41 -8.74 6.76
C VAL A 11 11.40 -7.66 7.16
N HIS A 12 12.63 -8.09 7.45
CA HIS A 12 13.72 -7.20 7.80
C HIS A 12 14.26 -6.47 6.57
N LYS A 13 14.53 -5.17 6.74
CA LYS A 13 15.08 -4.32 5.70
C LYS A 13 16.04 -3.30 6.32
N PRO A 14 17.11 -2.91 5.60
CA PRO A 14 18.09 -1.95 6.12
C PRO A 14 17.46 -0.59 6.47
N TRP A 15 16.40 -0.20 5.76
CA TRP A 15 15.64 1.04 5.96
C TRP A 15 14.49 0.93 6.98
N GLY A 16 14.33 -0.23 7.63
CA GLY A 16 13.21 -0.53 8.50
C GLY A 16 13.22 0.21 9.84
N ARG A 17 12.15 0.05 10.64
CA ARG A 17 12.07 0.54 12.03
C ARG A 17 12.23 -0.60 13.03
N ARG A 18 12.63 -0.26 14.25
CA ARG A 18 12.66 -1.20 15.39
C ARG A 18 11.41 -1.12 16.26
N ASP A 19 10.82 0.07 16.35
CA ASP A 19 9.53 0.28 17.00
C ASP A 19 8.44 0.34 15.93
N LEU A 20 7.48 -0.58 16.03
CA LEU A 20 6.37 -0.75 15.08
C LEU A 20 5.03 -0.33 15.69
N THR A 21 5.03 0.15 16.94
CA THR A 21 3.80 0.54 17.64
C THR A 21 3.16 1.78 17.00
N PRO A 22 1.81 1.86 16.97
CA PRO A 22 0.83 0.88 17.41
C PRO A 22 0.43 -0.17 16.34
N TRP A 23 1.13 -0.25 15.20
CA TRP A 23 0.71 -1.03 14.02
C TRP A 23 1.25 -2.47 13.96
N SER A 24 1.78 -2.96 15.07
CA SER A 24 2.14 -4.36 15.28
C SER A 24 1.47 -4.86 16.54
N ASP A 25 1.02 -6.12 16.56
CA ASP A 25 0.28 -6.81 17.64
C ASP A 25 1.03 -6.85 19.00
N GLY A 26 1.25 -5.69 19.62
CA GLY A 26 1.92 -5.54 20.91
C GLY A 26 3.37 -6.04 20.94
N LEU A 27 4.03 -6.19 19.79
CA LEU A 27 5.41 -6.64 19.74
C LEU A 27 6.33 -5.62 20.44
N PRO A 28 7.27 -6.07 21.29
CA PRO A 28 8.31 -5.20 21.80
C PRO A 28 9.22 -4.74 20.64
N PRO A 29 9.97 -3.64 20.81
CA PRO A 29 10.91 -3.19 19.80
C PRO A 29 11.85 -4.32 19.33
N THR A 30 12.01 -4.47 18.02
CA THR A 30 12.80 -5.53 17.42
C THR A 30 14.29 -5.23 17.45
N THR A 31 15.13 -6.27 17.52
CA THR A 31 16.59 -6.10 17.44
C THR A 31 17.01 -5.65 16.04
N GLU A 32 16.51 -6.35 15.02
CA GLU A 32 16.74 -6.05 13.61
C GLU A 32 15.62 -5.16 13.06
N PRO A 33 15.93 -4.16 12.22
CA PRO A 33 14.92 -3.29 11.65
C PRO A 33 13.94 -4.07 10.76
N VAL A 34 12.63 -3.89 11.00
CA VAL A 34 11.55 -4.42 10.16
C VAL A 34 11.13 -3.34 9.19
N GLY A 35 11.18 -3.63 7.90
CA GLY A 35 10.72 -2.71 6.85
C GLY A 35 9.29 -2.96 6.44
N GLU A 36 8.86 -4.23 6.41
CA GLU A 36 7.53 -4.62 5.92
C GLU A 36 6.88 -5.61 6.87
N ILE A 37 5.57 -5.47 7.08
CA ILE A 37 4.69 -6.57 7.46
C ILE A 37 3.88 -6.94 6.23
N ILE A 38 3.92 -8.21 5.84
CA ILE A 38 3.23 -8.74 4.66
C ILE A 38 2.05 -9.61 5.11
N PHE A 39 0.89 -9.43 4.49
CA PHE A 39 -0.33 -10.19 4.80
C PHE A 39 -0.71 -11.10 3.61
N ASP A 40 0.02 -12.21 3.46
CA ASP A 40 -0.09 -13.17 2.34
C ASP A 40 -0.48 -14.59 2.77
N VAL A 41 -0.78 -14.80 4.05
CA VAL A 41 -1.14 -16.12 4.60
C VAL A 41 -2.47 -16.03 5.34
N GLY A 42 -3.43 -16.87 4.97
CA GLY A 42 -4.71 -16.96 5.67
C GLY A 42 -5.66 -17.97 5.03
N HIS A 43 -6.56 -18.53 5.85
CA HIS A 43 -7.59 -19.44 5.36
C HIS A 43 -8.51 -18.76 4.32
N GLY A 44 -8.66 -19.39 3.14
CA GLY A 44 -9.53 -18.90 2.07
C GLY A 44 -8.88 -17.89 1.14
N LEU A 45 -7.69 -17.37 1.47
CA LEU A 45 -6.86 -16.63 0.52
C LEU A 45 -6.43 -17.59 -0.60
N PRO A 46 -6.61 -17.24 -1.88
CA PRO A 46 -6.16 -18.07 -2.99
C PRO A 46 -4.62 -18.19 -2.99
N ALA A 47 -4.09 -19.20 -3.68
CA ALA A 47 -2.63 -19.39 -3.80
C ALA A 47 -1.93 -18.24 -4.55
N ASP A 48 -2.66 -17.56 -5.44
CA ASP A 48 -2.20 -16.39 -6.18
C ASP A 48 -3.28 -15.29 -6.09
N PRO A 49 -3.34 -14.53 -4.99
CA PRO A 49 -4.32 -13.45 -4.83
C PRO A 49 -4.01 -12.30 -5.79
N GLU A 50 -5.05 -11.58 -6.22
CA GLU A 50 -4.90 -10.43 -7.13
C GLU A 50 -4.12 -9.28 -6.49
N LEU A 51 -4.35 -9.06 -5.19
CA LEU A 51 -3.79 -7.97 -4.41
C LEU A 51 -2.94 -8.50 -3.25
N LEU A 52 -2.00 -7.67 -2.82
CA LEU A 52 -1.20 -7.86 -1.63
C LEU A 52 -1.27 -6.59 -0.77
N ILE A 53 -1.49 -6.78 0.53
CA ILE A 53 -1.48 -5.69 1.51
C ILE A 53 -0.22 -5.81 2.34
N LYS A 54 0.46 -4.68 2.54
CA LYS A 54 1.60 -4.56 3.44
C LYS A 54 1.47 -3.35 4.34
N VAL A 55 2.21 -3.36 5.45
CA VAL A 55 2.52 -2.14 6.21
C VAL A 55 4.01 -1.89 6.11
N LEU A 56 4.40 -0.71 5.67
CA LEU A 56 5.79 -0.30 5.51
C LEU A 56 6.20 0.63 6.64
N PHE A 57 7.41 0.44 7.16
CA PHE A 57 7.99 1.20 8.26
C PHE A 57 9.34 1.77 7.83
N THR A 58 9.42 3.07 7.57
CA THR A 58 10.63 3.68 7.00
C THR A 58 11.37 4.53 8.04
N SER A 59 12.62 4.16 8.35
CA SER A 59 13.59 5.01 9.06
C SER A 59 14.54 5.71 8.09
N GLU A 60 14.70 5.15 6.89
CA GLU A 60 15.46 5.70 5.77
C GLU A 60 14.62 5.64 4.48
N ALA A 61 15.04 6.38 3.45
CA ALA A 61 14.37 6.33 2.15
C ALA A 61 14.51 4.95 1.49
N LEU A 62 13.44 4.44 0.89
CA LEU A 62 13.50 3.29 -0.02
C LEU A 62 14.21 3.66 -1.31
N SER A 63 14.59 2.65 -2.09
CA SER A 63 15.20 2.88 -3.40
C SER A 63 14.27 3.68 -4.31
N VAL A 64 14.86 4.44 -5.24
CA VAL A 64 14.11 4.96 -6.39
C VAL A 64 13.81 3.79 -7.30
N GLN A 65 12.53 3.56 -7.56
CA GLN A 65 12.05 2.35 -8.22
C GLN A 65 10.92 2.64 -9.22
N VAL A 66 10.63 1.64 -10.05
CA VAL A 66 9.56 1.66 -11.03
C VAL A 66 9.07 0.24 -11.30
N HIS A 67 7.81 0.11 -11.73
CA HIS A 67 7.16 -1.17 -11.96
C HIS A 67 6.46 -1.23 -13.32
N PRO A 68 6.38 -2.42 -13.97
CA PRO A 68 5.75 -2.58 -15.27
C PRO A 68 4.22 -2.49 -15.20
N ASP A 69 3.61 -2.01 -16.27
CA ASP A 69 2.16 -2.16 -16.49
C ASP A 69 1.82 -3.58 -16.96
N ALA A 70 0.53 -3.91 -17.08
CA ALA A 70 0.12 -5.26 -17.48
C ALA A 70 0.60 -5.68 -18.89
N PRO A 71 0.49 -4.83 -19.93
CA PRO A 71 1.03 -5.16 -21.26
C PRO A 71 2.55 -5.42 -21.24
N THR A 72 3.32 -4.56 -20.58
CA THR A 72 4.79 -4.70 -20.51
C THR A 72 5.17 -5.92 -19.67
N ALA A 73 4.50 -6.14 -18.54
CA ALA A 73 4.69 -7.31 -17.70
C ALA A 73 4.46 -8.62 -18.49
N THR A 74 3.39 -8.68 -19.27
CA THR A 74 3.10 -9.84 -20.14
C THR A 74 4.23 -10.09 -21.14
N SER A 75 4.77 -9.04 -21.76
CA SER A 75 5.90 -9.15 -22.70
C SER A 75 7.18 -9.68 -22.05
N LEU A 76 7.31 -9.51 -20.73
CA LEU A 76 8.42 -9.99 -19.90
C LEU A 76 8.14 -11.37 -19.27
N GLY A 77 7.00 -11.99 -19.57
CA GLY A 77 6.59 -13.28 -18.99
C GLY A 77 6.11 -13.21 -17.54
N LEU A 78 5.73 -12.01 -17.07
CA LEU A 78 5.20 -11.78 -15.73
C LEU A 78 3.68 -11.92 -15.72
N PRO A 79 3.07 -12.34 -14.59
CA PRO A 79 1.64 -12.66 -14.54
C PRO A 79 0.72 -11.44 -14.55
N ARG A 80 1.23 -10.26 -14.18
CA ARG A 80 0.50 -8.98 -14.09
C ARG A 80 1.45 -7.80 -13.99
N GLY A 81 0.91 -6.60 -14.20
CA GLY A 81 1.59 -5.35 -13.85
C GLY A 81 1.58 -5.10 -12.35
N LYS A 82 2.11 -3.94 -11.93
CA LYS A 82 2.13 -3.56 -10.52
C LYS A 82 1.89 -2.06 -10.32
N ASP A 83 0.61 -1.74 -10.14
CA ASP A 83 0.19 -0.51 -9.48
C ASP A 83 0.30 -0.66 -7.96
N GLU A 84 0.61 0.46 -7.28
CA GLU A 84 0.69 0.55 -5.82
C GLU A 84 -0.10 1.77 -5.33
N ALA A 85 -0.89 1.60 -4.28
CA ALA A 85 -1.53 2.68 -3.55
C ALA A 85 -1.05 2.69 -2.11
N TRP A 86 -0.71 3.87 -1.61
CA TRP A 86 -0.21 4.07 -0.25
C TRP A 86 -1.19 4.89 0.56
N VAL A 87 -1.61 4.35 1.70
CA VAL A 87 -2.39 5.07 2.72
C VAL A 87 -1.46 5.40 3.88
N VAL A 88 -1.13 6.68 4.06
CA VAL A 88 -0.18 7.12 5.09
C VAL A 88 -0.82 7.00 6.47
N LEU A 89 -0.24 6.19 7.34
CA LEU A 89 -0.68 5.97 8.71
C LEU A 89 -0.06 6.99 9.65
N SER A 90 1.24 7.26 9.50
CA SER A 90 1.95 8.32 10.20
C SER A 90 3.11 8.87 9.36
N ALA A 91 3.45 10.13 9.62
CA ALA A 91 4.52 10.84 8.94
C ALA A 91 5.23 11.76 9.95
N GLU A 92 6.55 11.64 10.05
CA GLU A 92 7.39 12.54 10.82
C GLU A 92 7.50 13.92 10.15
N PRO A 93 7.82 15.00 10.90
CA PRO A 93 8.04 16.31 10.31
C PRO A 93 9.06 16.27 9.17
N GLY A 94 8.64 16.70 7.99
CA GLY A 94 9.48 16.70 6.79
C GLY A 94 9.50 15.38 6.01
N ALA A 95 8.74 14.36 6.42
CA ALA A 95 8.57 13.13 5.65
C ALA A 95 7.98 13.41 4.26
N ARG A 96 8.48 12.69 3.25
CA ARG A 96 8.14 12.90 1.84
C ARG A 96 8.00 11.59 1.09
N ILE A 97 7.22 11.60 0.03
CA ILE A 97 7.19 10.54 -0.97
C ILE A 97 7.45 11.19 -2.34
N GLY A 98 8.34 10.57 -3.11
CA GLY A 98 8.60 10.98 -4.49
C GLY A 98 7.69 10.25 -5.47
N LEU A 99 7.04 10.99 -6.36
CA LEU A 99 6.12 10.47 -7.37
C LEU A 99 6.29 11.18 -8.70
N GLY A 100 6.81 10.46 -9.70
CA GLY A 100 7.18 11.00 -11.00
C GLY A 100 8.36 11.95 -10.91
N LEU A 101 8.61 12.67 -12.00
CA LEU A 101 9.71 13.61 -12.12
C LEU A 101 9.23 15.06 -12.00
N THR A 102 10.13 15.97 -11.62
CA THR A 102 9.87 17.41 -11.55
C THR A 102 9.68 18.05 -12.94
N ALA A 103 10.23 17.42 -13.97
CA ALA A 103 10.04 17.75 -15.37
C ALA A 103 10.27 16.50 -16.25
N PRO A 104 9.72 16.46 -17.47
CA PRO A 104 10.05 15.38 -18.41
C PRO A 104 11.54 15.38 -18.75
N VAL A 105 12.13 14.19 -18.83
CA VAL A 105 13.54 13.98 -19.21
C VAL A 105 13.65 12.86 -20.25
N SER A 106 14.78 12.77 -20.95
CA SER A 106 15.03 11.62 -21.82
C SER A 106 15.48 10.40 -20.99
N ALA A 107 15.32 9.20 -21.56
CA ALA A 107 15.77 7.96 -20.92
C ALA A 107 17.29 7.96 -20.66
N GLU A 108 18.08 8.60 -21.53
CA GLU A 108 19.53 8.73 -21.36
C GLU A 108 19.89 9.62 -20.16
N VAL A 109 19.16 10.73 -19.98
CA VAL A 109 19.33 11.61 -18.81
C VAL A 109 18.96 10.86 -17.54
N LEU A 110 17.84 10.12 -17.55
CA LEU A 110 17.41 9.31 -16.41
C LEU A 110 18.44 8.24 -16.06
N ALA A 111 18.99 7.54 -17.06
CA ALA A 111 20.00 6.51 -16.89
C ALA A 111 21.30 7.07 -16.28
N ALA A 112 21.78 8.21 -16.80
CA ALA A 112 22.96 8.87 -16.26
C ALA A 112 22.74 9.31 -14.80
N ALA A 113 21.58 9.91 -14.53
CA ALA A 113 21.20 10.38 -13.19
C ALA A 113 21.04 9.24 -12.18
N ALA A 114 20.58 8.06 -12.63
CA ALA A 114 20.48 6.86 -11.83
C ALA A 114 21.86 6.32 -11.42
N LEU A 115 22.86 6.43 -12.30
CA LEU A 115 24.23 5.96 -12.05
C LEU A 115 25.03 6.90 -11.13
N ASP A 116 24.87 8.23 -11.30
CA ASP A 116 25.61 9.22 -10.51
C ASP A 116 24.87 9.70 -9.25
N GLY A 117 23.63 9.25 -9.05
CA GLY A 117 22.77 9.58 -7.92
C GLY A 117 22.02 10.90 -8.05
N SER A 118 22.23 11.68 -9.11
CA SER A 118 21.51 12.94 -9.32
C SER A 118 20.01 12.75 -9.61
N ILE A 119 19.53 11.51 -9.81
CA ILE A 119 18.11 11.17 -9.97
C ILE A 119 17.25 11.63 -8.80
N GLU A 120 17.82 11.73 -7.58
CA GLU A 120 17.12 12.28 -6.42
C GLU A 120 16.60 13.71 -6.67
N LYS A 121 17.36 14.50 -7.44
CA LYS A 121 17.00 15.88 -7.80
C LYS A 121 15.94 15.94 -8.89
N LEU A 122 15.77 14.85 -9.65
CA LEU A 122 14.76 14.75 -10.69
C LEU A 122 13.40 14.32 -10.12
N LEU A 123 13.38 13.63 -8.97
CA LEU A 123 12.17 13.09 -8.37
C LEU A 123 11.27 14.21 -7.83
N ASP A 124 9.99 14.20 -8.18
CA ASP A 124 9.01 15.12 -7.58
C ASP A 124 8.66 14.67 -6.16
N SER A 125 9.47 15.14 -5.22
CA SER A 125 9.33 14.85 -3.79
C SER A 125 8.25 15.70 -3.18
N ARG A 126 7.23 15.09 -2.56
CA ARG A 126 6.07 15.78 -1.98
C ARG A 126 5.96 15.51 -0.48
N PRO A 127 5.60 16.51 0.34
CA PRO A 127 5.32 16.28 1.75
C PRO A 127 4.11 15.37 1.91
N VAL A 128 4.11 14.54 2.94
CA VAL A 128 2.99 13.63 3.25
C VAL A 128 2.59 13.75 4.72
N TYR A 129 1.32 13.50 4.99
CA TYR A 129 0.70 13.56 6.31
C TYR A 129 -0.15 12.32 6.57
N ALA A 130 -0.40 12.03 7.85
CA ALA A 130 -1.29 10.95 8.23
C ALA A 130 -2.68 11.13 7.59
N GLY A 131 -3.13 10.10 6.88
CA GLY A 131 -4.38 10.07 6.15
C GLY A 131 -4.31 10.43 4.67
N ASP A 132 -3.16 10.88 4.16
CA ASP A 132 -2.94 11.03 2.72
C ASP A 132 -3.03 9.67 2.02
N VAL A 133 -3.58 9.68 0.81
CA VAL A 133 -3.62 8.49 -0.06
C VAL A 133 -3.05 8.86 -1.42
N MET A 134 -2.11 8.05 -1.90
CA MET A 134 -1.46 8.28 -3.20
C MET A 134 -1.44 7.00 -4.03
N LEU A 135 -1.54 7.14 -5.35
CA LEU A 135 -1.47 6.05 -6.32
C LEU A 135 -0.23 6.22 -7.20
N ALA A 136 0.68 5.26 -7.14
CA ALA A 136 1.74 5.04 -8.11
C ALA A 136 1.25 4.06 -9.17
N GLN A 137 0.72 4.59 -10.28
CA GLN A 137 0.44 3.76 -11.45
C GLN A 137 1.74 3.20 -12.02
N ALA A 138 1.67 2.02 -12.61
CA ALA A 138 2.78 1.39 -13.30
C ALA A 138 3.45 2.35 -14.31
N GLY A 139 4.78 2.27 -14.33
CA GLY A 139 5.68 3.18 -15.02
C GLY A 139 6.02 4.48 -14.27
N THR A 140 5.32 4.80 -13.18
CA THR A 140 5.67 5.95 -12.33
C THR A 140 6.97 5.68 -11.60
N ILE A 141 7.98 6.53 -11.80
CA ILE A 141 9.21 6.53 -11.00
C ILE A 141 8.87 7.06 -9.61
N HIS A 142 9.21 6.33 -8.55
CA HIS A 142 8.83 6.73 -7.20
C HIS A 142 9.82 6.26 -6.13
N ALA A 143 9.73 6.87 -4.95
CA ALA A 143 10.45 6.43 -3.76
C ALA A 143 9.69 6.86 -2.51
N ILE A 144 9.55 5.95 -1.54
CA ILE A 144 9.02 6.28 -0.21
C ILE A 144 10.19 6.81 0.63
N GLY A 145 10.07 8.03 1.16
CA GLY A 145 11.11 8.64 1.99
C GLY A 145 11.16 8.07 3.42
N ALA A 146 12.13 8.55 4.19
CA ALA A 146 12.23 8.26 5.61
C ALA A 146 11.06 8.87 6.41
N GLY A 147 10.82 8.35 7.61
CA GLY A 147 9.88 8.97 8.54
C GLY A 147 8.40 8.62 8.26
N VAL A 148 8.12 7.59 7.45
CA VAL A 148 6.75 7.23 7.04
C VAL A 148 6.38 5.85 7.56
N VAL A 149 5.14 5.72 8.06
CA VAL A 149 4.45 4.43 8.19
C VAL A 149 3.22 4.47 7.30
N LEU A 150 3.04 3.47 6.44
CA LEU A 150 1.92 3.43 5.49
C LEU A 150 1.41 2.01 5.25
N ILE A 151 0.15 1.89 4.85
CA ILE A 151 -0.38 0.68 4.22
C ILE A 151 -0.09 0.78 2.73
N GLU A 152 0.52 -0.26 2.17
CA GLU A 152 0.67 -0.44 0.73
C GLU A 152 -0.35 -1.48 0.25
N VAL A 153 -1.23 -1.05 -0.66
CA VAL A 153 -2.10 -1.91 -1.45
C VAL A 153 -1.46 -2.02 -2.83
N GLN A 154 -1.04 -3.20 -3.23
CA GLN A 154 -0.43 -3.42 -4.55
C GLN A 154 -1.09 -4.57 -5.29
N GLN A 155 -1.00 -4.58 -6.62
CA GLN A 155 -1.16 -5.85 -7.34
C GLN A 155 -0.11 -6.84 -6.84
N ASN A 156 -0.50 -8.10 -6.68
CA ASN A 156 0.39 -9.13 -6.13
C ASN A 156 1.47 -9.55 -7.16
N LEU A 157 2.51 -8.74 -7.26
CA LEU A 157 3.71 -9.01 -8.04
C LEU A 157 4.93 -8.65 -7.19
N ASP A 158 5.75 -9.65 -6.86
CA ASP A 158 7.02 -9.43 -6.16
C ASP A 158 8.12 -9.04 -7.15
N LEU A 159 8.05 -7.81 -7.63
CA LEU A 159 9.01 -7.25 -8.58
C LEU A 159 9.29 -5.79 -8.26
N THR A 160 10.57 -5.43 -8.24
CA THR A 160 11.03 -4.05 -8.06
C THR A 160 12.17 -3.77 -9.01
N TYR A 161 11.97 -2.92 -10.02
CA TYR A 161 13.07 -2.42 -10.82
C TYR A 161 13.66 -1.18 -10.16
N ARG A 162 14.93 -1.31 -9.75
CA ARG A 162 15.63 -0.30 -8.97
C ARG A 162 16.45 0.58 -9.89
N LEU A 163 16.19 1.89 -9.84
CA LEU A 163 16.98 2.90 -10.54
C LEU A 163 18.14 3.37 -9.68
N TYR A 164 17.91 3.63 -8.39
CA TYR A 164 18.94 4.14 -7.50
C TYR A 164 18.74 3.69 -6.05
N ASP A 165 19.84 3.53 -5.32
CA ASP A 165 19.82 2.96 -3.98
C ASP A 165 20.76 3.58 -2.94
N TYR A 166 21.27 4.78 -3.19
CA TYR A 166 22.16 5.49 -2.26
C TYR A 166 23.44 4.71 -1.91
N GLY A 167 23.86 3.79 -2.79
CA GLY A 167 25.04 2.94 -2.55
C GLY A 167 24.88 1.95 -1.39
N ARG A 168 23.64 1.64 -0.97
CA ARG A 168 23.39 0.73 0.15
C ARG A 168 23.88 -0.68 -0.11
N LEU A 169 24.39 -1.29 0.97
CA LEU A 169 24.88 -2.65 0.98
C LEU A 169 23.84 -3.57 1.62
N ASP A 170 23.70 -4.76 1.05
CA ASP A 170 22.99 -5.90 1.63
C ASP A 170 24.01 -7.03 1.84
N HIS A 171 24.17 -7.48 3.08
CA HIS A 171 25.23 -8.42 3.47
C HIS A 171 26.64 -8.05 2.97
N GLY A 172 26.96 -6.75 2.90
CA GLY A 172 28.24 -6.24 2.45
C GLY A 172 28.39 -6.09 0.92
N VAL A 173 27.35 -6.41 0.15
CA VAL A 173 27.33 -6.30 -1.32
C VAL A 173 26.37 -5.18 -1.74
N PRO A 174 26.74 -4.28 -2.67
CA PRO A 174 25.80 -3.29 -3.20
C PRO A 174 24.55 -3.98 -3.76
N ARG A 175 23.36 -3.44 -3.45
CA ARG A 175 22.13 -4.00 -4.02
C ARG A 175 22.04 -3.71 -5.51
N ASP A 176 21.53 -4.69 -6.26
CA ASP A 176 21.43 -4.58 -7.71
C ASP A 176 20.54 -3.41 -8.14
N LEU A 177 21.03 -2.69 -9.15
CA LEU A 177 20.26 -1.77 -9.96
C LEU A 177 19.76 -2.51 -11.19
N HIS A 178 18.51 -2.30 -11.56
CA HIS A 178 17.84 -2.97 -12.67
C HIS A 178 17.67 -2.02 -13.85
N LEU A 179 18.71 -1.25 -14.21
CA LEU A 179 18.58 -0.09 -15.11
C LEU A 179 17.93 -0.42 -16.46
N GLY A 180 18.35 -1.49 -17.13
CA GLY A 180 17.74 -1.88 -18.42
C GLY A 180 16.23 -2.08 -18.34
N PRO A 181 15.75 -3.05 -17.53
CA PRO A 181 14.32 -3.26 -17.30
C PRO A 181 13.59 -2.03 -16.72
N ALA A 182 14.24 -1.28 -15.81
CA ALA A 182 13.65 -0.08 -15.21
C ALA A 182 13.37 0.98 -16.28
N LEU A 183 14.34 1.28 -17.14
CA LEU A 183 14.21 2.26 -18.22
C LEU A 183 13.18 1.82 -19.27
N ALA A 184 13.01 0.51 -19.48
CA ALA A 184 12.03 -0.02 -20.42
C ALA A 184 10.57 0.19 -19.95
N VAL A 185 10.34 0.32 -18.64
CA VAL A 185 9.00 0.51 -18.07
C VAL A 185 8.74 1.95 -17.59
N ALA A 186 9.79 2.76 -17.45
CA ALA A 186 9.70 4.09 -16.85
C ALA A 186 9.03 5.12 -17.75
N LYS A 187 8.02 5.80 -17.22
CA LYS A 187 7.46 7.02 -17.78
C LYS A 187 8.30 8.20 -17.27
N CYS A 188 9.12 8.78 -18.17
CA CYS A 188 10.05 9.86 -17.85
C CYS A 188 9.35 11.23 -17.83
N GLU A 189 8.29 11.35 -17.04
CA GLU A 189 7.37 12.49 -17.06
C GLU A 189 6.96 12.95 -15.66
N VAL A 190 6.23 14.05 -15.61
CA VAL A 190 5.62 14.57 -14.36
C VAL A 190 4.41 13.72 -14.02
N TRP A 191 4.33 13.24 -12.78
CA TRP A 191 3.17 12.48 -12.32
C TRP A 191 1.94 13.38 -12.23
N GLN A 192 0.79 12.83 -12.63
CA GLN A 192 -0.52 13.43 -12.40
C GLN A 192 -1.40 12.45 -11.60
N PRO A 193 -2.22 12.94 -10.65
CA PRO A 193 -3.18 12.07 -9.99
C PRO A 193 -4.12 11.44 -11.02
N ALA A 194 -4.14 10.12 -11.09
CA ALA A 194 -5.03 9.40 -12.00
C ALA A 194 -6.49 9.35 -11.51
N THR A 195 -6.70 9.68 -10.25
CA THR A 195 -8.00 9.61 -9.57
C THR A 195 -8.08 10.73 -8.53
N SER A 196 -9.30 11.05 -8.11
CA SER A 196 -9.58 12.06 -7.08
C SER A 196 -10.52 11.47 -6.04
N PRO A 197 -10.33 11.78 -4.74
CA PRO A 197 -11.18 11.26 -3.69
C PRO A 197 -12.65 11.58 -3.94
N ARG A 198 -13.50 10.55 -3.91
CA ARG A 198 -14.95 10.66 -4.11
C ARG A 198 -15.68 10.23 -2.85
N ALA A 199 -16.40 11.16 -2.23
CA ALA A 199 -17.27 10.86 -1.10
C ALA A 199 -18.43 9.95 -1.54
N MET A 200 -18.64 8.84 -0.83
CA MET A 200 -19.72 7.88 -1.12
C MET A 200 -20.84 7.92 -0.07
N GLY A 201 -20.71 8.76 0.96
CA GLY A 201 -21.65 8.84 2.09
C GLY A 201 -21.37 7.82 3.18
N ALA A 202 -22.07 7.94 4.31
CA ALA A 202 -21.93 7.05 5.48
C ALA A 202 -20.46 6.81 5.92
N GLY A 203 -19.64 7.86 5.91
CA GLY A 203 -18.23 7.79 6.31
C GLY A 203 -17.29 7.15 5.30
N ARG A 204 -17.75 6.82 4.09
CA ARG A 204 -16.95 6.22 3.01
C ARG A 204 -16.38 7.27 2.06
N THR A 205 -15.12 7.07 1.67
CA THR A 205 -14.47 7.81 0.58
C THR A 205 -13.70 6.81 -0.29
N ALA A 206 -13.99 6.80 -1.60
CA ALA A 206 -13.16 6.12 -2.59
C ALA A 206 -11.95 7.01 -2.90
N PHE A 207 -10.76 6.56 -2.51
CA PHE A 207 -9.51 7.30 -2.73
C PHE A 207 -8.82 6.87 -4.02
N VAL A 208 -8.92 5.59 -4.37
CA VAL A 208 -8.41 5.02 -5.61
C VAL A 208 -9.53 4.31 -6.33
N GLU A 209 -9.74 4.69 -7.59
CA GLU A 209 -10.61 3.99 -8.52
C GLU A 209 -9.80 3.65 -9.78
N GLY A 210 -9.32 2.41 -9.85
CA GLY A 210 -8.86 1.77 -11.06
C GLY A 210 -7.39 1.99 -11.47
N PRO A 211 -7.00 1.43 -12.62
CA PRO A 211 -7.80 0.47 -13.42
C PRO A 211 -7.81 -0.94 -12.81
N ASN A 212 -6.91 -1.25 -11.88
CA ASN A 212 -6.68 -2.61 -11.40
C ASN A 212 -7.39 -2.92 -10.07
N PHE A 213 -7.50 -1.94 -9.19
CA PHE A 213 -8.14 -2.10 -7.89
C PHE A 213 -8.75 -0.79 -7.39
N VAL A 214 -9.57 -0.93 -6.36
CA VAL A 214 -10.15 0.17 -5.61
C VAL A 214 -9.54 0.20 -4.21
N VAL A 215 -9.30 1.41 -3.70
CA VAL A 215 -9.00 1.66 -2.28
C VAL A 215 -10.02 2.63 -1.73
N GLU A 216 -10.77 2.18 -0.72
CA GLU A 216 -11.68 3.02 0.05
C GLU A 216 -11.17 3.20 1.47
N ARG A 217 -11.56 4.31 2.08
CA ARG A 217 -11.48 4.49 3.53
C ARG A 217 -12.89 4.59 4.10
N VAL A 218 -13.12 3.91 5.21
CA VAL A 218 -14.40 3.89 5.91
C VAL A 218 -14.18 4.32 7.35
N ARG A 219 -14.79 5.46 7.71
CA ARG A 219 -14.98 5.87 9.11
C ARG A 219 -16.31 5.30 9.59
N ALA A 220 -16.27 4.39 10.54
CA ALA A 220 -17.44 3.64 10.98
C ALA A 220 -17.59 3.66 12.50
N HIS A 221 -18.83 3.50 12.97
CA HIS A 221 -19.17 3.27 14.37
C HIS A 221 -20.36 2.32 14.46
N GLY A 222 -20.64 1.78 15.65
CA GLY A 222 -21.77 0.87 15.86
C GLY A 222 -21.59 -0.45 15.11
N THR A 223 -22.48 -0.77 14.17
CA THR A 223 -22.40 -2.01 13.37
C THR A 223 -22.43 -1.70 11.89
N GLY A 224 -21.46 -2.27 11.16
CA GLY A 224 -21.44 -2.29 9.71
C GLY A 224 -21.22 -3.68 9.15
N ARG A 225 -21.27 -3.79 7.83
CA ARG A 225 -21.11 -5.04 7.11
C ARG A 225 -20.23 -4.83 5.90
N ILE A 226 -19.18 -5.64 5.83
CA ILE A 226 -18.38 -5.81 4.61
C ILE A 226 -19.08 -6.85 3.75
N CYS A 227 -19.28 -6.56 2.47
CA CYS A 227 -19.84 -7.53 1.52
C CYS A 227 -18.79 -7.91 0.48
N GLY A 228 -17.94 -8.87 0.81
CA GLY A 228 -17.08 -9.55 -0.16
C GLY A 228 -17.79 -10.71 -0.85
N SER A 229 -17.18 -11.24 -1.90
CA SER A 229 -17.55 -12.52 -2.52
C SER A 229 -16.28 -13.28 -2.93
N ARG A 230 -16.41 -14.51 -3.41
CA ARG A 230 -15.25 -15.22 -4.01
C ARG A 230 -14.78 -14.59 -5.33
N GLU A 231 -15.68 -13.95 -6.05
CA GLU A 231 -15.39 -13.28 -7.33
C GLU A 231 -14.83 -11.88 -7.13
N ARG A 232 -15.15 -11.25 -5.99
CA ARG A 232 -14.61 -9.96 -5.56
C ARG A 232 -14.33 -10.02 -4.07
N PRO A 233 -13.21 -10.62 -3.67
CA PRO A 233 -12.83 -10.60 -2.28
C PRO A 233 -12.44 -9.19 -1.86
N VAL A 234 -12.59 -8.91 -0.56
CA VAL A 234 -12.24 -7.60 0.03
C VAL A 234 -11.20 -7.79 1.11
N TRP A 235 -10.10 -7.06 1.01
CA TRP A 235 -9.13 -6.89 2.07
C TRP A 235 -9.53 -5.69 2.91
N VAL A 236 -9.49 -5.84 4.24
CA VAL A 236 -9.84 -4.80 5.20
C VAL A 236 -8.70 -4.65 6.18
N ALA A 237 -7.97 -3.54 6.11
CA ALA A 237 -6.95 -3.19 7.08
C ALA A 237 -7.56 -2.29 8.17
N ALA A 238 -7.43 -2.70 9.43
CA ALA A 238 -7.88 -1.91 10.57
C ALA A 238 -6.82 -0.86 10.91
N VAL A 239 -7.12 0.42 10.66
CA VAL A 239 -6.21 1.54 10.94
C VAL A 239 -6.34 2.04 12.38
N ALA A 240 -7.58 2.11 12.88
CA ALA A 240 -7.89 2.53 14.24
C ALA A 240 -9.23 1.94 14.71
N GLY A 241 -9.45 1.95 16.03
CA GLY A 241 -10.65 1.43 16.67
C GLY A 241 -10.47 0.01 17.21
N SER A 242 -11.52 -0.51 17.85
CA SER A 242 -11.60 -1.87 18.40
C SER A 242 -13.01 -2.42 18.25
N GLY A 243 -13.12 -3.74 18.34
CA GLY A 243 -14.40 -4.44 18.29
C GLY A 243 -14.25 -5.85 17.77
N THR A 244 -15.26 -6.35 17.04
CA THR A 244 -15.28 -7.73 16.54
C THR A 244 -15.70 -7.86 15.08
N VAL A 245 -15.20 -8.91 14.42
CA VAL A 245 -15.57 -9.37 13.08
C VAL A 245 -16.00 -10.82 13.20
N ASP A 246 -17.25 -11.14 12.89
CA ASP A 246 -17.82 -12.49 13.11
C ASP A 246 -17.42 -13.08 14.48
N ASP A 247 -17.60 -12.29 15.55
CA ASP A 247 -17.27 -12.58 16.96
C ASP A 247 -15.78 -12.68 17.33
N ALA A 248 -14.86 -12.56 16.37
CA ALA A 248 -13.44 -12.49 16.64
C ALA A 248 -12.98 -11.04 16.85
N ALA A 249 -12.25 -10.75 17.92
CA ALA A 249 -11.74 -9.41 18.18
C ALA A 249 -10.76 -8.96 17.08
N PHE A 250 -10.83 -7.69 16.71
CA PHE A 250 -9.82 -7.06 15.86
C PHE A 250 -9.10 -5.93 16.59
N ILE A 251 -7.86 -5.68 16.20
CA ILE A 251 -7.06 -4.55 16.67
C ILE A 251 -6.44 -3.77 15.49
N PRO A 252 -6.03 -2.51 15.70
CA PRO A 252 -5.30 -1.75 14.68
C PRO A 252 -4.03 -2.47 14.23
N GLY A 253 -3.74 -2.42 12.93
CA GLY A 253 -2.61 -3.11 12.30
C GLY A 253 -2.95 -4.47 11.70
N GLU A 254 -4.10 -5.06 12.04
CA GLU A 254 -4.55 -6.31 11.44
C GLU A 254 -5.16 -6.13 10.04
N VAL A 255 -5.02 -7.16 9.20
CA VAL A 255 -5.68 -7.24 7.90
C VAL A 255 -6.61 -8.46 7.87
N TRP A 256 -7.84 -8.23 7.45
CA TRP A 256 -8.90 -9.22 7.33
C TRP A 256 -9.29 -9.42 5.88
N PHE A 257 -9.53 -10.66 5.50
CA PHE A 257 -9.87 -11.08 4.14
C PHE A 257 -11.29 -11.62 4.08
N HIS A 258 -12.12 -11.04 3.22
CA HIS A 258 -13.54 -11.34 3.12
C HIS A 258 -13.88 -11.99 1.77
N THR A 259 -14.44 -13.20 1.82
CA THR A 259 -14.99 -13.92 0.63
C THR A 259 -16.51 -14.05 0.68
N GLY A 260 -17.13 -13.42 1.66
CA GLY A 260 -18.57 -13.33 1.87
C GLY A 260 -18.92 -12.15 2.76
N ALA A 261 -20.20 -11.98 3.04
CA ALA A 261 -20.65 -10.97 3.98
C ALA A 261 -20.22 -11.29 5.42
N ALA A 262 -19.70 -10.30 6.13
CA ALA A 262 -19.33 -10.41 7.54
C ALA A 262 -19.69 -9.13 8.28
N GLN A 263 -20.13 -9.27 9.53
CA GLN A 263 -20.51 -8.13 10.36
C GLN A 263 -19.33 -7.65 11.19
N TRP A 264 -19.13 -6.34 11.17
CA TRP A 264 -18.17 -5.64 12.02
C TRP A 264 -18.94 -4.89 13.11
N HIS A 265 -18.62 -5.17 14.36
CA HIS A 265 -19.12 -4.46 15.52
C HIS A 265 -17.99 -3.60 16.09
N PHE A 266 -18.26 -2.32 16.30
CA PHE A 266 -17.28 -1.34 16.79
C PHE A 266 -17.65 -0.88 18.19
N GLU A 267 -16.67 -0.86 19.09
CA GLU A 267 -16.82 -0.35 20.45
C GLU A 267 -16.80 1.19 20.51
N GLY A 268 -16.44 1.85 19.41
CA GLY A 268 -16.42 3.30 19.23
C GLY A 268 -16.27 3.65 17.74
N GLU A 269 -15.61 4.78 17.46
CA GLU A 269 -15.19 5.13 16.10
C GLU A 269 -14.04 4.22 15.65
N ALA A 270 -14.12 3.75 14.40
CA ALA A 270 -13.12 2.93 13.73
C ALA A 270 -12.75 3.53 12.38
N ASP A 271 -11.53 3.21 11.95
CA ASP A 271 -10.98 3.62 10.66
C ASP A 271 -10.50 2.37 9.92
N LEU A 272 -11.10 2.10 8.77
CA LEU A 272 -10.81 0.94 7.96
C LEU A 272 -10.35 1.37 6.57
N VAL A 273 -9.37 0.65 6.03
CA VAL A 273 -9.00 0.72 4.61
C VAL A 273 -9.50 -0.54 3.94
N LEU A 274 -10.33 -0.39 2.90
CA LEU A 274 -10.84 -1.48 2.09
C LEU A 274 -10.09 -1.48 0.76
N ALA A 275 -9.67 -2.67 0.32
CA ALA A 275 -9.09 -2.87 -1.00
C ALA A 275 -9.72 -4.07 -1.69
N TYR A 276 -10.03 -3.93 -2.98
CA TYR A 276 -10.60 -5.02 -3.78
C TYR A 276 -10.37 -4.79 -5.29
N PRO A 277 -10.34 -5.86 -6.11
CA PRO A 277 -10.21 -5.74 -7.56
C PRO A 277 -11.37 -4.96 -8.18
N GLY A 278 -11.07 -4.11 -9.15
CA GLY A 278 -12.06 -3.29 -9.84
C GLY A 278 -11.53 -1.95 -10.33
N ASP A 279 -12.31 -1.34 -11.23
CA ASP A 279 -12.04 -0.03 -11.82
C ASP A 279 -12.78 1.11 -11.11
N CYS A 280 -13.88 0.80 -10.41
CA CYS A 280 -14.71 1.77 -9.69
C CYS A 280 -15.23 1.20 -8.37
N ALA A 281 -15.45 2.09 -7.41
CA ALA A 281 -15.95 1.73 -6.10
C ALA A 281 -17.41 1.32 -6.17
N VAL A 282 -17.76 0.20 -5.51
CA VAL A 282 -19.11 -0.36 -5.52
C VAL A 282 -19.83 -0.07 -4.21
N ASP A 283 -21.10 0.33 -4.30
CA ASP A 283 -21.90 0.66 -3.11
C ASP A 283 -22.02 -0.51 -2.13
N VAL A 284 -21.96 -1.74 -2.63
CA VAL A 284 -22.14 -2.95 -1.81
C VAL A 284 -20.94 -3.31 -0.95
N ALA A 285 -19.73 -2.79 -1.21
CA ALA A 285 -18.52 -3.20 -0.49
C ALA A 285 -18.62 -2.93 1.03
N TRP A 286 -19.32 -1.85 1.40
CA TRP A 286 -19.63 -1.48 2.78
C TRP A 286 -21.10 -1.11 2.96
N GLN A 287 -21.71 -1.57 4.04
CA GLN A 287 -23.01 -1.12 4.49
C GLN A 287 -23.02 -0.80 5.98
N GLN A 288 -23.40 0.44 6.33
CA GLN A 288 -23.74 0.81 7.69
C GLN A 288 -25.09 0.19 8.07
N ILE A 289 -25.15 -0.59 9.16
CA ILE A 289 -26.38 -1.25 9.62
C ILE A 289 -27.00 -0.50 10.80
N GLN A 290 -26.21 -0.24 11.84
CA GLN A 290 -26.65 0.50 13.03
C GLN A 290 -25.64 1.58 13.36
N ALA A 291 -26.07 2.84 13.33
CA ALA A 291 -25.31 3.93 13.95
C ALA A 291 -25.64 3.92 15.44
N ARG A 292 -24.68 3.58 16.32
CA ARG A 292 -24.82 3.96 17.73
C ARG A 292 -24.69 5.47 17.81
N ALA A 293 -25.63 6.15 18.45
CA ALA A 293 -25.50 7.58 18.70
C ALA A 293 -24.20 7.80 19.48
N VAL A 294 -23.28 8.59 18.92
CA VAL A 294 -22.09 9.05 19.63
C VAL A 294 -22.59 9.92 20.78
N ALA A 295 -22.37 9.46 22.01
CA ALA A 295 -22.74 10.17 23.22
C ALA A 295 -21.76 11.32 23.50
#